data_AF-A0A950WTD9-F1
#
_entry.id   AF-A0A950WTD9-F1
#
_cell.length_a   1.000
_cell.length_b   1.000
_cell.length_c   1.000
_cell.angle_alpha   90.00
_cell.angle_beta   90.00
_cell.angle_gamma   90.00
#
_symmetry.space_group_name_H-M   'P 1'
#
loop_
_entity.id
_entity.type
_entity.pdbx_description
1 polymer ?
#
loop_
_entity_poly.entity_id
_entity_poly.type
_entity_poly.pdbx_seq_one_letter_code
_entity_poly.pdbx_strand_id
1 'polypeptide(L)'
;MTDVAWEAPGPGHWGLELSHFGGKFTPLYAAVYAPSQNGGMATAMERYGLAARTYEIRFVNHRPYTRIVPLVEPPGNLASRQPPGFMVWVLSRVHPEFRRRRKAAVRAFADKAWEEDARRWASIKPAMIEAQLALQDEP
;
A
#
# COMPACT_ATOMS: atom_id res chain seq x y z
N MET A 1 15.07 30.94 -10.23
CA MET A 1 14.71 29.59 -9.75
C MET A 1 13.40 29.72 -8.98
N THR A 2 12.34 29.10 -9.46
CA THR A 2 11.09 29.02 -8.69
C THR A 2 11.35 28.06 -7.53
N ASP A 3 11.29 28.57 -6.31
CA ASP A 3 11.46 27.74 -5.12
C ASP A 3 10.22 26.86 -4.99
N VAL A 4 10.40 25.53 -5.06
CA VAL A 4 9.28 24.59 -4.97
C VAL A 4 9.26 24.04 -3.56
N ALA A 5 8.35 24.57 -2.74
CA ALA A 5 8.17 24.11 -1.38
C ALA A 5 7.75 22.63 -1.36
N TRP A 6 8.30 21.89 -0.40
CA TRP A 6 7.78 20.56 -0.07
C TRP A 6 6.73 20.70 1.02
N GLU A 7 5.51 20.30 0.70
CA GLU A 7 4.42 20.19 1.67
C GLU A 7 4.16 18.71 1.95
N ALA A 8 4.01 18.36 3.23
CA ALA A 8 3.70 16.99 3.61
C ALA A 8 2.38 16.56 2.91
N PRO A 9 2.33 15.39 2.27
CA PRO A 9 1.14 14.95 1.53
C PRO A 9 -0.13 14.80 2.39
N GLY A 10 0.01 14.79 3.70
CA GLY A 10 -1.05 14.65 4.70
C GLY A 10 -0.48 14.26 6.07
N PRO A 11 -1.33 13.97 7.07
CA PRO A 11 -0.87 13.55 8.40
C PRO A 11 -0.01 12.28 8.38
N GLY A 12 0.87 12.14 9.37
CA GLY A 12 1.74 10.97 9.55
C GLY A 12 3.16 11.17 9.02
N HIS A 13 3.96 10.11 9.09
CA HIS A 13 5.36 10.13 8.68
C HIS A 13 5.50 9.64 7.25
N TRP A 14 5.92 10.53 6.36
CA TRP A 14 6.12 10.25 4.93
C TRP A 14 7.60 10.11 4.62
N GLY A 15 7.97 9.03 3.94
CA GLY A 15 9.31 8.81 3.39
C GLY A 15 9.33 8.99 1.88
N LEU A 16 10.40 9.57 1.34
CA LEU A 16 10.62 9.58 -0.10
C LEU A 16 10.88 8.15 -0.57
N GLU A 17 10.12 7.67 -1.54
CA GLU A 17 10.23 6.30 -2.06
C GLU A 17 11.21 6.26 -3.23
N LEU A 18 12.43 5.79 -2.97
CA LEU A 18 13.48 5.65 -3.97
C LEU A 18 13.88 4.20 -4.26
N SER A 19 13.36 3.24 -3.49
CA SER A 19 13.76 1.83 -3.65
C SER A 19 13.17 1.21 -4.91
N HIS A 20 12.00 1.69 -5.34
CA HIS A 20 11.35 1.23 -6.58
C HIS A 20 11.34 2.29 -7.68
N PHE A 21 11.51 3.57 -7.32
CA PHE A 21 11.30 4.69 -8.21
C PHE A 21 12.46 5.68 -8.18
N GLY A 22 13.31 5.65 -9.19
CA GLY A 22 14.50 6.51 -9.25
C GLY A 22 14.24 7.97 -9.64
N GLY A 23 13.02 8.33 -10.06
CA GLY A 23 12.76 9.58 -10.78
C GLY A 23 11.43 10.26 -10.48
N LYS A 24 11.17 11.30 -11.28
CA LYS A 24 9.90 12.04 -11.27
C LYS A 24 8.88 11.34 -12.15
N PHE A 25 7.61 11.46 -11.78
CA PHE A 25 6.47 10.90 -12.50
C PHE A 25 5.72 11.97 -13.29
N THR A 26 5.19 11.58 -14.45
CA THR A 26 4.24 12.43 -15.16
C THR A 26 2.96 12.56 -14.33
N PRO A 27 2.25 13.71 -14.41
CA PRO A 27 0.95 13.87 -13.74
C PRO A 27 -0.05 12.77 -14.10
N LEU A 28 -0.08 12.37 -15.38
CA LEU A 28 -0.95 11.32 -15.88
C LEU A 28 -0.68 9.98 -15.18
N TYR A 29 0.59 9.57 -15.11
CA TYR A 29 0.93 8.32 -14.43
C TYR A 29 0.60 8.39 -12.94
N ALA A 30 0.92 9.50 -12.27
CA ALA A 30 0.63 9.68 -10.86
C ALA A 30 -0.88 9.56 -10.55
N ALA A 31 -1.73 10.12 -11.43
CA ALA A 31 -3.18 10.07 -11.31
C ALA A 31 -3.76 8.65 -11.43
N VAL A 32 -3.15 7.79 -12.25
CA VAL A 32 -3.56 6.38 -12.40
C VAL A 32 -2.93 5.50 -11.32
N TYR A 33 -1.66 5.71 -11.01
CA TYR A 33 -0.88 4.86 -10.12
C TYR A 33 -1.31 4.98 -8.66
N ALA A 34 -1.48 6.20 -8.14
CA ALA A 34 -1.81 6.41 -6.72
C ALA A 34 -3.11 5.68 -6.29
N PRO A 35 -4.26 5.83 -6.96
CA PRO A 35 -5.48 5.12 -6.55
C PRO A 35 -5.34 3.60 -6.71
N SER A 36 -4.72 3.14 -7.80
CA SER A 36 -4.53 1.71 -8.08
C SER A 36 -3.65 1.04 -7.02
N GLN A 37 -2.50 1.65 -6.72
CA GLN A 37 -1.56 1.17 -5.71
C GLN A 37 -2.20 1.17 -4.32
N ASN A 38 -2.82 2.28 -3.92
CA ASN A 38 -3.39 2.42 -2.57
C ASN A 38 -4.54 1.42 -2.32
N GLY A 39 -5.41 1.24 -3.32
CA GLY A 39 -6.53 0.28 -3.24
C GLY A 39 -6.07 -1.18 -3.31
N GLY A 40 -5.17 -1.51 -4.24
CA GLY A 40 -4.60 -2.84 -4.36
C GLY A 40 -3.84 -3.26 -3.10
N MET A 41 -3.05 -2.35 -2.54
CA MET A 41 -2.30 -2.58 -1.31
C MET A 41 -3.22 -2.73 -0.09
N ALA A 42 -4.28 -1.94 0.03
CA ALA A 42 -5.27 -2.11 1.10
C ALA A 42 -5.91 -3.51 1.06
N THR A 43 -6.29 -3.95 -0.15
CA THR A 43 -6.86 -5.28 -0.40
C THR A 43 -5.87 -6.39 -0.02
N ALA A 44 -4.61 -6.27 -0.45
CA ALA A 44 -3.57 -7.24 -0.14
C ALA A 44 -3.28 -7.29 1.37
N MET A 45 -3.12 -6.14 2.03
CA MET A 45 -2.85 -6.08 3.46
C MET A 45 -3.98 -6.69 4.30
N GLU A 46 -5.24 -6.49 3.90
CA GLU A 46 -6.38 -7.13 4.56
C GLU A 46 -6.38 -8.65 4.34
N ARG A 47 -6.24 -9.10 3.09
CA ARG A 47 -6.26 -10.54 2.73
C ARG A 47 -5.16 -11.33 3.43
N TYR A 48 -3.95 -10.78 3.49
CA TYR A 48 -2.80 -11.41 4.13
C TYR A 48 -2.72 -11.14 5.64
N GLY A 49 -3.65 -10.37 6.19
CA GLY A 49 -3.73 -10.14 7.63
C GLY A 49 -2.62 -9.25 8.20
N LEU A 50 -2.07 -8.34 7.40
CA LEU A 50 -1.10 -7.36 7.88
C LEU A 50 -1.76 -6.41 8.88
N ALA A 51 -1.00 -6.00 9.89
CA ALA A 51 -1.44 -5.10 10.96
C ALA A 51 -1.43 -3.61 10.55
N ALA A 52 -1.78 -3.33 9.29
CA ALA A 52 -1.82 -1.99 8.70
C ALA A 52 -3.01 -1.90 7.75
N ARG A 53 -3.56 -0.69 7.57
CA ARG A 53 -4.68 -0.47 6.66
C ARG A 53 -4.25 -0.52 5.20
N THR A 54 -3.15 0.14 4.88
CA THR A 54 -2.53 0.14 3.56
C THR A 54 -1.09 0.67 3.65
N TYR A 55 -0.32 0.49 2.59
CA TYR A 55 0.86 1.28 2.30
C TYR A 55 0.46 2.33 1.27
N GLU A 56 0.37 3.56 1.73
CA GLU A 56 -0.17 4.68 0.97
C GLU A 56 0.96 5.38 0.22
N ILE A 57 0.76 5.60 -1.08
CA ILE A 57 1.60 6.46 -1.92
C ILE A 57 0.85 7.74 -2.27
N ARG A 58 1.56 8.87 -2.20
CA ARG A 58 1.14 10.18 -2.71
C ARG A 58 2.30 10.85 -3.43
N PHE A 59 1.99 11.81 -4.29
CA PHE A 59 2.99 12.52 -5.07
C PHE A 59 3.07 13.98 -4.64
N VAL A 60 4.29 14.44 -4.35
CA VAL A 60 4.60 15.85 -4.10
C VAL A 60 5.71 16.23 -5.06
N ASN A 61 5.48 17.27 -5.86
CA ASN A 61 6.44 17.75 -6.87
C ASN A 61 6.92 16.63 -7.80
N HIS A 62 5.97 15.80 -8.27
CA HIS A 62 6.21 14.63 -9.13
C HIS A 62 7.04 13.50 -8.51
N ARG A 63 7.33 13.55 -7.21
CA ARG A 63 8.08 12.50 -6.51
C ARG A 63 7.16 11.69 -5.60
N PRO A 64 7.30 10.35 -5.58
CA PRO A 64 6.49 9.50 -4.72
C PRO A 64 6.96 9.58 -3.26
N TYR A 65 6.00 9.75 -2.37
CA TYR A 65 6.19 9.62 -0.94
C TYR A 65 5.27 8.54 -0.42
N THR A 66 5.76 7.73 0.51
CA THR A 66 5.05 6.58 1.03
C THR A 66 4.96 6.62 2.54
N ARG A 67 3.89 6.02 3.07
CA ARG A 67 3.72 5.77 4.49
C ARG A 67 2.96 4.47 4.74
N ILE A 68 3.19 3.88 5.90
CA ILE A 68 2.32 2.83 6.42
C ILE A 68 1.15 3.49 7.14
N VAL A 69 -0.07 3.19 6.70
CA VAL A 69 -1.28 3.66 7.37
C VAL A 69 -1.61 2.68 8.50
N PRO A 70 -1.61 3.12 9.77
CA PRO A 70 -1.84 2.23 10.89
C PRO A 70 -3.28 1.71 10.85
N LEU A 71 -3.47 0.48 11.35
CA LEU A 71 -4.79 -0.15 11.39
C LEU A 71 -5.75 0.61 12.31
N VAL A 72 -5.22 1.11 13.43
CA VAL A 72 -5.88 2.01 14.38
C VAL A 72 -4.99 3.22 14.57
N GLU A 73 -5.56 4.42 14.52
CA GLU A 73 -4.77 5.63 14.70
C GLU A 73 -4.18 5.68 16.11
N PRO A 74 -2.86 5.86 16.24
CA PRO A 74 -2.24 5.98 17.54
C PRO A 74 -2.61 7.33 18.17
N PRO A 75 -2.75 7.39 19.50
CA PRO A 75 -3.05 8.64 20.17
C PRO A 75 -1.89 9.63 20.02
N GLY A 76 -2.21 10.87 19.66
CA GLY A 76 -1.26 11.99 19.59
C GLY A 76 -0.14 11.80 18.56
N ASN A 77 1.08 12.20 18.91
CA ASN A 77 2.26 12.19 18.03
C ASN A 77 2.99 10.83 17.97
N LEU A 78 2.40 9.76 18.52
CA LEU A 78 3.02 8.43 18.54
C LEU A 78 3.00 7.71 17.18
N ALA A 79 2.44 8.35 16.14
CA ALA A 79 2.31 7.78 14.79
C ALA A 79 3.63 7.36 14.13
N SER A 80 4.76 7.92 14.56
CA SER A 80 6.09 7.59 14.02
C SER A 80 6.83 6.51 14.81
N ARG A 81 6.29 6.04 15.95
CA ARG A 81 6.96 5.04 16.79
C ARG A 81 6.25 3.70 16.69
N GLN A 82 7.02 2.66 16.39
CA GLN A 82 6.51 1.29 16.51
C GLN A 82 6.02 1.07 17.95
N PRO A 83 4.78 0.58 18.14
CA PRO A 83 4.29 0.29 19.48
C PRO A 83 5.17 -0.79 20.13
N PRO A 84 5.48 -0.68 21.43
CA PRO A 84 6.16 -1.73 22.18
C PRO A 84 5.50 -3.10 21.98
N GLY A 85 6.30 -4.17 21.93
CA GLY A 85 5.82 -5.51 21.59
C GLY A 85 4.66 -6.01 22.47
N PHE A 86 4.65 -5.66 23.76
CA PHE A 86 3.53 -6.01 24.66
C PHE A 86 2.22 -5.32 24.25
N MET A 87 2.26 -4.09 23.73
CA MET A 87 1.06 -3.39 23.24
C MET A 87 0.53 -4.07 21.98
N VAL A 88 1.41 -4.46 21.06
CA VAL A 88 1.04 -5.26 19.88
C VAL A 88 0.40 -6.59 20.31
N TRP A 89 0.97 -7.25 21.32
CA TRP A 89 0.41 -8.50 21.87
C TRP A 89 -1.00 -8.31 22.44
N VAL A 90 -1.25 -7.23 23.19
CA VAL A 90 -2.59 -6.90 23.73
C VAL A 90 -3.55 -6.59 22.59
N LEU A 91 -3.17 -5.67 21.68
CA LEU A 91 -4.00 -5.28 20.54
C LEU A 91 -4.38 -6.49 19.69
N SER A 92 -3.44 -7.41 19.44
CA SER A 92 -3.67 -8.65 18.68
C SER A 92 -4.71 -9.60 19.29
N ARG A 93 -5.03 -9.45 20.58
CA ARG A 93 -5.97 -10.30 21.33
C ARG A 93 -7.28 -9.62 21.66
N VAL A 94 -7.25 -8.31 21.89
CA VAL A 94 -8.41 -7.55 22.37
C VAL A 94 -9.11 -6.84 21.23
N HIS A 95 -8.37 -6.18 20.33
CA HIS A 95 -8.97 -5.33 19.31
C HIS A 95 -9.60 -6.19 18.19
N PRO A 96 -10.90 -6.03 17.88
CA PRO A 96 -11.60 -6.88 16.90
C PRO A 96 -10.91 -6.93 15.55
N GLU A 97 -10.47 -5.77 15.06
CA GLU A 97 -9.80 -5.68 13.76
C GLU A 97 -8.44 -6.38 13.74
N PHE A 98 -7.64 -6.25 14.80
CA PHE A 98 -6.37 -6.98 14.89
C PHE A 98 -6.58 -8.49 15.01
N ARG A 99 -7.62 -8.95 15.71
CA ARG A 99 -8.00 -10.37 15.74
C ARG A 99 -8.39 -10.88 14.36
N ARG A 100 -9.15 -10.08 13.60
CA ARG A 100 -9.53 -10.38 12.22
C ARG A 100 -8.29 -10.52 11.33
N ARG A 101 -7.36 -9.56 11.40
CA ARG A 101 -6.06 -9.61 10.69
C ARG A 101 -5.24 -10.84 11.09
N ARG A 102 -5.14 -11.15 12.38
CA ARG A 102 -4.44 -12.36 12.85
C ARG A 102 -5.04 -13.64 12.26
N LYS A 103 -6.37 -13.75 12.24
CA LYS A 103 -7.06 -14.92 11.64
C LYS A 103 -6.80 -15.02 10.14
N ALA A 104 -6.83 -13.88 9.44
CA ALA A 104 -6.50 -13.82 8.02
C ALA A 104 -5.05 -14.24 7.75
N ALA A 105 -4.09 -13.76 8.54
CA ALA A 105 -2.68 -14.14 8.42
C ALA A 105 -2.48 -15.66 8.60
N VAL A 106 -3.07 -16.25 9.65
CA VAL A 106 -2.99 -17.70 9.89
C VAL A 106 -3.54 -18.48 8.69
N ARG A 107 -4.68 -18.06 8.14
CA ARG A 107 -5.27 -18.68 6.95
C ARG A 107 -4.41 -18.51 5.71
N ALA A 108 -3.90 -17.29 5.47
CA ALA A 108 -3.06 -17.01 4.30
C ALA A 108 -1.81 -17.90 4.26
N PHE A 109 -1.21 -18.21 5.41
CA PHE A 109 -0.12 -19.18 5.49
C PHE A 109 -0.57 -20.63 5.35
N ALA A 110 -1.66 -21.03 6.02
CA ALA A 110 -2.19 -22.40 5.94
C ALA A 110 -2.61 -22.78 4.52
N ASP A 111 -3.28 -21.86 3.83
CA ASP A 111 -3.84 -22.05 2.50
C ASP A 111 -2.84 -21.66 1.39
N LYS A 112 -1.68 -21.10 1.77
CA LYS A 112 -0.67 -20.54 0.86
C LYS A 112 -1.30 -19.60 -0.18
N ALA A 113 -2.00 -18.58 0.29
CA ALA A 113 -2.82 -17.69 -0.55
C ALA A 113 -2.06 -17.08 -1.76
N TRP A 114 -0.73 -16.95 -1.67
CA TRP A 114 0.11 -16.47 -2.77
C TRP A 114 0.11 -17.40 -3.99
N GLU A 115 -0.10 -18.70 -3.81
CA GLU A 115 -0.21 -19.63 -4.94
C GLU A 115 -1.51 -19.40 -5.72
N GLU A 116 -2.61 -19.11 -5.01
CA GLU A 116 -3.87 -18.73 -5.63
C GLU A 116 -3.74 -17.39 -6.37
N ASP A 117 -3.10 -16.40 -5.74
CA ASP A 117 -2.83 -15.11 -6.38
C ASP A 117 -1.95 -15.24 -7.62
N ALA A 118 -0.91 -16.08 -7.56
CA ALA A 118 -0.06 -16.35 -8.71
C ALA A 118 -0.84 -17.02 -9.86
N ARG A 119 -1.69 -18.01 -9.55
CA ARG A 119 -2.56 -18.66 -10.56
C ARG A 119 -3.56 -17.66 -11.17
N ARG A 120 -4.21 -16.85 -10.34
CA ARG A 120 -5.14 -15.80 -10.80
C ARG A 120 -4.43 -14.77 -11.66
N TRP A 121 -3.25 -14.33 -11.27
CA TRP A 121 -2.45 -13.40 -12.07
C TRP A 121 -2.10 -14.00 -13.43
N ALA A 122 -1.63 -15.25 -13.44
CA ALA A 122 -1.30 -15.96 -14.68
C ALA A 122 -2.51 -16.09 -15.61
N SER A 123 -3.74 -16.25 -15.09
CA SER A 123 -4.94 -16.35 -15.91
C SER A 123 -5.40 -15.00 -16.49
N ILE A 124 -5.22 -13.88 -15.78
CA ILE A 124 -5.70 -12.56 -16.24
C ILE A 124 -4.65 -11.79 -17.04
N LYS A 125 -3.36 -12.05 -16.81
CA LYS A 125 -2.24 -11.33 -17.43
C LYS A 125 -2.31 -11.30 -18.97
N PRO A 126 -2.64 -12.40 -19.69
CA PRO A 126 -2.70 -12.36 -21.16
C PRO A 126 -3.69 -11.33 -21.69
N ALA A 127 -4.92 -11.32 -21.17
CA ALA A 127 -5.96 -10.37 -21.57
C ALA A 127 -5.58 -8.92 -21.25
N MET A 128 -4.89 -8.69 -20.13
CA MET A 128 -4.38 -7.35 -19.78
C MET A 128 -3.28 -6.87 -20.74
N ILE A 129 -2.39 -7.77 -21.19
CA ILE A 129 -1.36 -7.46 -22.18
C ILE A 129 -2.00 -7.13 -23.52
N GLU A 130 -2.97 -7.93 -23.96
CA GLU A 130 -3.71 -7.69 -25.20
C GLU A 130 -4.39 -6.32 -25.19
N ALA A 131 -5.12 -5.99 -24.13
CA ALA A 131 -5.74 -4.67 -23.96
C ALA A 131 -4.71 -3.53 -23.98
N GLN A 132 -3.56 -3.70 -23.33
CA GLN A 132 -2.50 -2.69 -23.32
C GLN A 132 -1.84 -2.50 -24.69
N LEU A 133 -1.71 -3.56 -25.49
CA LEU A 133 -1.17 -3.48 -26.85
C LEU A 133 -2.16 -2.81 -27.80
N ALA A 134 -3.46 -3.11 -27.69
CA ALA A 134 -4.49 -2.47 -28.51
C ALA A 134 -4.52 -0.93 -28.37
N LEU A 135 -4.18 -0.40 -27.17
CA LEU A 135 -4.06 1.04 -26.94
C LEU A 135 -2.87 1.70 -27.68
N GLN A 136 -1.90 0.91 -28.15
CA GLN A 136 -0.72 1.42 -28.87
C GLN A 136 -0.91 1.40 -30.39
N ASP A 137 -1.92 0.67 -30.88
CA ASP A 137 -2.27 0.56 -32.30
C ASP A 137 -3.32 1.62 -32.71
N GLU A 138 -3.74 2.49 -31.79
CA GLU A 138 -4.66 3.60 -32.08
C GLU A 138 -3.93 4.70 -32.88
N PRO A 139 -4.46 5.11 -34.05
CA PRO A 139 -3.76 5.99 -35.00
C PRO A 139 -3.56 7.44 -34.53
#